data_AF-A0A961XP77-F1
#
_entry.id   AF-A0A961XP77-F1
#
_cell.length_a   1.000
_cell.length_b   1.000
_cell.length_c   1.000
_cell.angle_alpha   90.00
_cell.angle_beta   90.00
_cell.angle_gamma   90.00
#
_symmetry.space_group_name_H-M   'P 1'
#
loop_
_entity.id
_entity.type
_entity.pdbx_description
1 polymer ?
#
loop_
_entity_poly.entity_id
_entity_poly.type
_entity_poly.pdbx_seq_one_letter_code
_entity_poly.pdbx_strand_id
1 'polypeptide(L)' 'LAAPLMTSDTVAIFHKGREFRAELEDCRGLWRFDLVIHDSRIESGSVLLEIRNPVAEGTTTRGIGSRTDEAS' A
#
# COMPACT_ATOMS: atom_id res chain seq x y z
N LEU A 1 3.96 19.65 7.29
CA LEU A 1 4.55 18.56 6.49
C LEU A 1 3.88 17.26 6.94
N ALA A 2 3.17 16.57 6.05
CA ALA A 2 2.70 15.21 6.33
C ALA A 2 3.71 14.24 5.70
N ALA A 3 4.35 13.41 6.53
CA ALA A 3 5.15 12.30 6.01
C ALA A 3 4.20 11.25 5.38
N PRO A 4 4.70 10.39 4.46
CA PRO A 4 3.89 9.30 3.92
C PRO A 4 3.35 8.44 5.07
N LEU A 5 2.03 8.19 5.08
CA LEU A 5 1.41 7.32 6.10
C LEU A 5 1.80 5.84 5.93
N MET A 6 2.33 5.48 4.75
CA MET A 6 2.72 4.12 4.41
C MET A 6 4.00 4.15 3.56
N THR A 7 4.95 3.31 3.94
CA THR A 7 6.21 3.03 3.27
C THR A 7 6.27 1.54 2.92
N SER A 8 7.26 1.13 2.12
CA SER A 8 7.37 -0.25 1.63
C SER A 8 7.65 -1.31 2.71
N ASP A 9 7.92 -0.91 3.94
CA ASP A 9 8.09 -1.75 5.13
C ASP A 9 6.87 -1.70 6.07
N THR A 10 5.82 -0.98 5.68
CA THR A 10 4.59 -0.86 6.47
C THR A 10 3.78 -2.15 6.46
N VAL A 11 3.32 -2.54 7.64
CA VAL A 11 2.27 -3.54 7.84
C VAL A 11 1.09 -2.85 8.52
N ALA A 12 -0.09 -2.93 7.91
CA ALA A 12 -1.30 -2.29 8.41
C ALA A 12 -2.47 -3.26 8.47
N ILE A 13 -3.27 -3.17 9.54
CA ILE A 13 -4.49 -3.96 9.74
C ILE A 13 -5.70 -3.04 9.70
N PHE A 14 -6.66 -3.36 8.84
CA PHE A 14 -7.92 -2.63 8.72
C PHE A 14 -9.08 -3.57 8.98
N HIS A 15 -9.93 -3.22 9.95
CA HIS A 15 -11.22 -3.88 10.09
C HIS A 15 -12.19 -3.35 9.04
N LYS A 16 -12.79 -4.26 8.28
CA LYS A 16 -13.66 -3.94 7.17
C LYS A 16 -14.93 -4.78 7.21
N GLY A 17 -16.03 -4.18 6.78
CA GLY A 17 -17.29 -4.88 6.57
C GLY A 17 -17.26 -5.77 5.32
N ARG A 18 -18.36 -6.46 5.08
CA ARG A 18 -18.59 -7.43 3.97
C ARG A 18 -18.31 -6.90 2.55
N GLU A 19 -18.40 -5.59 2.33
CA GLU A 19 -18.27 -4.96 1.00
C GLU A 19 -16.83 -4.54 0.62
N PHE A 20 -15.82 -4.95 1.40
CA PHE A 20 -14.42 -4.54 1.20
C PHE A 20 -13.83 -4.89 -0.19
N ARG A 21 -14.44 -5.85 -0.90
CA ARG A 21 -13.96 -6.32 -2.21
C ARG A 21 -14.05 -5.26 -3.29
N ALA A 22 -15.09 -4.41 -3.27
CA ALA A 22 -15.23 -3.32 -4.23
C ALA A 22 -14.11 -2.28 -4.04
N GLU A 23 -13.84 -1.90 -2.78
CA GLU A 23 -12.77 -0.95 -2.43
C GLU A 23 -11.37 -1.47 -2.83
N LEU A 24 -11.13 -2.79 -2.71
CA LEU A 24 -9.85 -3.39 -3.12
C LEU A 24 -9.62 -3.31 -4.62
N GLU A 25 -10.68 -3.50 -5.42
CA GLU A 25 -10.56 -3.47 -6.88
C GLU A 25 -10.19 -2.06 -7.36
N ASP A 26 -10.78 -1.02 -6.78
CA ASP A 26 -10.43 0.37 -7.06
C ASP A 26 -8.96 0.69 -6.71
N CYS A 27 -8.41 0.04 -5.67
CA CYS A 27 -7.04 0.27 -5.21
C CYS A 27 -5.97 -0.41 -6.07
N ARG A 28 -6.29 -1.51 -6.75
CA ARG A 28 -5.30 -2.35 -7.48
C ARG A 28 -4.59 -1.63 -8.61
N GLY A 29 -5.18 -0.57 -9.17
CA GLY A 29 -4.56 0.24 -10.22
C GLY A 29 -3.56 1.29 -9.73
N LEU A 30 -3.58 1.61 -8.44
CA LEU A 30 -2.82 2.72 -7.85
C LEU A 30 -1.72 2.26 -6.89
N TRP A 31 -1.86 1.07 -6.31
CA TRP A 31 -0.95 0.53 -5.31
C TRP A 31 -0.69 -0.94 -5.56
N ARG A 32 0.57 -1.34 -5.36
CA ARG A 32 0.97 -2.74 -5.24
C ARG A 32 1.21 -3.06 -3.77
N PHE A 33 0.64 -4.16 -3.29
CA PHE A 33 0.78 -4.62 -1.91
C PHE A 33 0.47 -6.11 -1.80
N ASP A 34 0.96 -6.74 -0.74
CA ASP A 34 0.51 -8.07 -0.35
C ASP A 34 -0.75 -7.95 0.52
N LEU A 35 -1.72 -8.82 0.28
CA LEU A 35 -3.00 -8.82 1.01
C LEU A 35 -3.24 -10.18 1.67
N VAL A 36 -3.47 -10.16 2.99
CA VAL A 36 -4.00 -11.31 3.74
C VAL A 36 -5.37 -10.93 4.31
N ILE A 37 -6.34 -11.81 4.15
CA ILE A 37 -7.71 -11.61 4.63
C ILE A 37 -7.94 -12.58 5.78
N HIS A 38 -8.28 -12.06 6.94
CA HIS A 38 -8.65 -12.85 8.11
C HIS A 38 -10.14 -12.68 8.39
N ASP A 39 -10.83 -13.78 8.66
CA ASP A 39 -12.21 -13.71 9.13
C ASP A 39 -12.26 -13.04 10.51
N SER A 40 -13.14 -12.05 10.67
CA SER A 40 -13.32 -11.41 11.97
C SER A 40 -14.11 -12.31 12.91
N ARG A 41 -13.63 -12.42 14.14
CA ARG A 41 -14.33 -13.12 15.25
C ARG A 41 -15.30 -12.21 16.01
N ILE A 42 -15.30 -10.90 15.70
CA ILE A 42 -16.06 -9.88 16.43
C ILE A 42 -17.44 -9.67 15.80
N GLU A 43 -17.52 -9.65 14.47
CA GLU A 43 -18.77 -9.46 13.73
C GLU A 43 -18.83 -10.42 12.54
N SER A 44 -19.91 -11.19 12.44
CA SER A 44 -20.14 -12.17 11.38
C SER A 44 -20.16 -11.51 10.00
N GLY A 45 -19.30 -11.97 9.11
CA GLY A 45 -19.18 -11.44 7.75
C GLY A 45 -18.30 -10.19 7.63
N SER A 46 -17.70 -9.71 8.73
CA SER A 46 -16.61 -8.74 8.67
C SER A 46 -15.26 -9.44 8.56
N VAL A 47 -14.25 -8.73 8.06
CA VAL A 47 -12.88 -9.24 7.89
C VAL A 47 -11.86 -8.26 8.45
N LEU A 48 -10.67 -8.76 8.74
CA LEU A 48 -9.47 -7.96 8.95
C LEU A 48 -8.62 -8.07 7.68
N LEU A 49 -8.38 -6.95 7.02
CA LEU A 49 -7.45 -6.86 5.91
C LEU A 49 -6.06 -6.51 6.45
N GLU A 50 -5.11 -7.37 6.16
CA GLU A 50 -3.71 -7.12 6.42
C GLU A 50 -3.01 -6.76 5.12
N ILE A 51 -2.54 -5.53 5.04
CA ILE A 51 -1.78 -4.99 3.91
C ILE A 51 -0.31 -4.94 4.31
N ARG A 52 0.54 -5.53 3.48
CA ARG A 52 2.00 -5.50 3.66
C ARG A 52 2.69 -4.93 2.44
N ASN A 53 3.84 -4.32 2.68
CA ASN A 53 4.76 -3.83 1.66
C ASN A 53 4.12 -2.92 0.60
N PRO A 54 3.30 -1.91 0.98
CA PRO A 54 2.62 -1.07 0.01
C PRO A 54 3.60 -0.18 -0.76
N VAL A 55 3.45 -0.17 -2.08
CA VAL A 55 4.18 0.69 -3.01
C VAL A 55 3.19 1.40 -3.91
N ALA A 56 3.22 2.72 -3.94
CA ALA A 56 2.39 3.51 -4.85
C ALA A 56 2.91 3.36 -6.30
N GLU A 57 2.06 2.89 -7.20
CA GLU A 57 2.36 2.82 -8.63
C GLU A 57 2.49 4.26 -9.17
N GLY A 58 3.57 4.52 -9.91
CA GLY A 58 3.93 5.88 -10.36
C GLY A 58 4.94 6.63 -9.49
N THR A 59 5.22 6.17 -8.27
CA THR A 59 6.39 6.63 -7.49
C THR A 59 7.63 5.82 -7.88
N THR A 60 7.91 5.72 -9.18
CA THR A 60 9.28 5.38 -9.60
C THR A 60 10.10 6.61 -9.24
N THR A 61 10.81 6.54 -8.12
CA THR A 61 11.93 7.43 -7.84
C THR A 61 12.85 7.36 -9.04
N ARG A 62 12.69 8.28 -10.01
CA ARG A 62 13.70 8.49 -11.04
C ARG A 62 14.97 8.75 -10.27
N GLY A 63 15.92 7.83 -10.38
CA GLY A 63 17.27 8.03 -9.88
C GLY A 63 17.70 9.42 -10.31
N ILE A 64 18.01 10.26 -9.33
CA ILE A 64 18.71 11.51 -9.58
C ILE A 64 20.05 11.08 -10.17
N GLY A 65 20.15 11.17 -11.49
CA GLY A 65 21.39 10.88 -12.20
C GLY A 65 22.48 11.77 -11.65
N SER A 66 23.53 11.15 -11.13
CA SER A 66 24.80 11.78 -10.84
C SER A 66 25.37 12.36 -12.12
N ARG A 67 25.07 13.64 -12.38
CA ARG A 67 25.82 14.48 -13.31
C ARG A 67 27.07 14.93 -12.58
N THR A 68 28.11 14.12 -12.63
CA THR A 68 29.48 14.61 -12.48
C THR A 68 29.85 15.16 -13.85
N ASP A 69 29.51 16.43 -14.09
CA ASP A 69 30.10 17.14 -15.22
C ASP A 69 31.58 17.33 -14.91
N GLU A 70 32.40 16.64 -15.70
CA GLU A 70 33.79 16.98 -15.93
C GLU A 70 33.85 18.46 -16.35
N ALA A 71 34.53 19.27 -15.54
CA ALA A 71 35.07 20.54 -15.98
C ALA A 71 36.58 20.48 -15.72
N SER A 72 37.30 20.30 -16.82
CA SER A 72 38.74 20.48 -16.97
C SER A 72 39.23 21.85 -16.52
#